data_AF-A0A7X7DNN7-F1
#
_entry.id   AF-A0A7X7DNN7-F1
#
_cell.length_a   1.000
_cell.length_b   1.000
_cell.length_c   1.000
_cell.angle_alpha   90.00
_cell.angle_beta   90.00
_cell.angle_gamma   90.00
#
_symmetry.space_group_name_H-M   'P 1'
#
loop_
_entity.id
_entity.type
_entity.pdbx_description
1 polymer ?
#
loop_
_entity_poly.entity_id
_entity_poly.type
_entity_poly.pdbx_seq_one_letter_code
_entity_poly.pdbx_strand_id
1 'polypeptide(L)' 'MAQQKKVSKKPPVGSNKCPWCGGRSYEAVTKLNLLEKIRYIGCNVWVCLKCRKKWAN' A
#
# COMPACT_ATOMS: atom_id res chain seq x y z
N MET A 1 -11.89 22.60 -21.25
CA MET A 1 -10.78 22.57 -20.27
C MET A 1 -10.37 21.12 -20.05
N ALA A 2 -9.05 20.87 -19.98
CA ALA A 2 -8.42 19.59 -20.25
C ALA A 2 -8.68 18.48 -19.21
N GLN A 3 -8.67 17.26 -19.75
CA GLN A 3 -8.76 15.94 -19.12
C GLN A 3 -7.76 15.76 -17.96
N GLN A 4 -8.24 15.73 -16.70
CA GLN A 4 -7.41 15.28 -15.58
C GLN A 4 -7.72 13.82 -15.27
N LYS A 5 -6.87 12.97 -15.86
CA LYS A 5 -6.67 11.56 -15.53
C LYS A 5 -6.72 11.38 -14.01
N LYS A 6 -7.50 10.40 -13.53
CA LYS A 6 -7.36 9.83 -12.19
C LYS A 6 -5.95 9.24 -12.10
N VAL A 7 -4.97 10.09 -11.80
CA VAL A 7 -3.60 9.68 -11.50
C VAL A 7 -3.73 8.89 -10.21
N SER A 8 -3.65 7.57 -10.34
CA SER A 8 -3.49 6.65 -9.23
C SER A 8 -2.32 7.18 -8.41
N LYS A 9 -2.64 7.86 -7.30
CA LYS A 9 -1.66 8.43 -6.38
C LYS A 9 -0.91 7.24 -5.80
N LYS A 10 0.18 6.84 -6.44
CA LYS A 10 1.27 6.15 -5.76
C LYS A 10 1.51 6.95 -4.48
N PRO A 11 1.45 6.33 -3.29
CA PRO A 11 1.65 7.04 -2.05
C PRO A 11 2.98 7.82 -2.18
N PRO A 12 3.04 9.08 -1.72
CA PRO A 12 4.27 9.85 -1.77
C PRO A 12 5.36 9.03 -1.07
N VAL A 13 6.47 8.81 -1.77
CA VAL A 13 7.66 8.16 -1.21
C VAL A 13 8.02 8.93 0.07
N GLY A 14 7.80 8.33 1.24
CA GLY A 14 7.99 8.98 2.55
C GLY A 14 6.71 9.29 3.36
N SER A 15 5.51 8.95 2.89
CA SER A 15 4.31 9.00 3.73
C SER A 15 4.15 7.72 4.55
N ASN A 16 4.65 7.73 5.80
CA ASN A 16 4.39 6.69 6.82
C ASN A 16 2.91 6.67 7.28
N LYS A 17 1.96 6.85 6.38
CA LYS A 17 0.53 6.86 6.67
C LYS A 17 -0.17 5.86 5.77
N CYS A 18 -1.02 5.04 6.37
CA CYS A 18 -1.90 4.14 5.65
C CYS A 18 -2.78 4.96 4.69
N PRO A 19 -2.81 4.62 3.38
CA PRO A 19 -3.57 5.37 2.40
C PRO A 19 -5.09 5.30 2.59
N TRP A 20 -5.56 4.38 3.43
CA TRP A 20 -6.99 4.15 3.67
C TRP A 20 -7.50 4.84 4.93
N CYS A 21 -6.82 4.64 6.06
CA CYS A 21 -7.26 5.18 7.35
C CYS A 21 -6.41 6.37 7.84
N GLY A 22 -5.35 6.73 7.12
CA GLY A 22 -4.40 7.77 7.52
C GLY A 22 -3.55 7.41 8.75
N GLY A 23 -3.72 6.21 9.31
CA GLY A 23 -3.00 5.75 10.49
C GLY A 23 -1.51 5.53 10.21
N ARG A 24 -0.65 5.85 11.19
CA ARG A 24 0.81 5.67 11.08
C ARG A 24 1.32 4.29 11.53
N SER A 25 0.43 3.44 12.04
CA SER A 25 0.76 2.11 12.53
C SER A 25 0.55 1.09 11.41
N TYR A 26 1.64 0.56 10.88
CA TYR A 26 1.64 -0.49 9.86
C TYR A 26 2.90 -1.36 10.00
N GLU A 27 2.80 -2.61 9.58
CA GLU A 27 3.90 -3.60 9.63
C GLU A 27 4.23 -4.12 8.24
N ALA A 28 5.49 -4.46 8.01
CA ALA A 28 5.90 -5.15 6.79
C ALA A 28 5.41 -6.60 6.83
N VAL A 29 4.65 -6.99 5.82
CA VAL A 29 4.19 -8.36 5.65
C VAL A 29 5.29 -9.15 4.95
N THR A 30 6.12 -9.82 5.74
CA THR A 30 7.19 -10.69 5.24
C THR A 30 6.68 -12.06 4.78
N LYS A 31 5.53 -12.50 5.32
CA LYS A 31 4.84 -13.73 4.89
C LYS A 31 3.63 -13.39 4.02
N LEU A 32 3.85 -13.42 2.71
CA LEU A 32 2.80 -13.33 1.70
C LEU A 32 2.39 -14.73 1.25
N ASN A 33 1.09 -14.97 1.12
CA ASN A 33 0.59 -16.20 0.49
C ASN A 33 1.01 -16.24 -0.99
N LEU A 34 0.99 -17.43 -1.60
CA LEU A 34 1.41 -17.64 -3.00
C LEU A 34 0.73 -16.65 -3.97
N LEU A 35 -0.59 -16.44 -3.82
CA LEU A 35 -1.36 -15.47 -4.61
C LEU A 35 -0.92 -14.02 -4.36
N GLU A 36 -0.63 -13.65 -3.12
CA GLU A 36 -0.14 -12.31 -2.79
C GLU A 36 1.29 -12.11 -3.27
N LYS A 37 2.12 -13.15 -3.24
CA LYS A 37 3.51 -13.12 -3.71
C LYS A 37 3.59 -12.92 -5.23
N ILE A 38 2.65 -13.48 -5.99
CA ILE A 38 2.50 -13.22 -7.43
C ILE A 38 1.99 -11.80 -7.66
N ARG A 39 0.99 -11.36 -6.88
CA ARG A 39 0.38 -10.02 -7.04
C ARG A 39 1.30 -8.87 -6.64
N TYR A 40 2.21 -9.09 -5.71
CA TYR A 40 3.16 -8.12 -5.18
C TYR A 40 4.61 -8.52 -5.44
N ILE A 41 4.85 -9.23 -6.55
CA ILE A 41 6.18 -9.73 -6.90
C ILE A 41 7.18 -8.56 -7.00
N GLY A 42 8.23 -8.61 -6.18
CA GLY A 42 9.25 -7.55 -6.13
C GLY A 42 8.87 -6.28 -5.35
N CYS A 43 7.70 -6.22 -4.71
CA CYS A 43 7.28 -5.07 -3.88
C CYS A 43 7.29 -5.40 -2.38
N ASN A 44 7.54 -4.40 -1.54
CA ASN A 44 7.39 -4.56 -0.10
C ASN A 44 5.92 -4.36 0.28
N VAL A 45 5.30 -5.41 0.83
CA VAL A 45 3.90 -5.33 1.24
C VAL A 45 3.82 -4.87 2.68
N TRP A 46 2.96 -3.90 2.94
CA TRP A 46 2.69 -3.34 4.26
C TRP A 46 1.24 -3.59 4.63
N VAL A 47 0.98 -3.87 5.91
CA VAL A 47 -0.37 -4.00 6.47
C VAL A 47 -0.60 -2.94 7.54
N CYS A 48 -1.70 -2.20 7.45
CA CYS A 48 -2.04 -1.26 8.51
C CYS A 48 -2.63 -1.99 9.72
N LEU A 49 -2.16 -1.67 10.92
CA LEU A 49 -2.68 -2.27 12.16
C LEU A 49 -4.07 -1.75 12.54
N LYS A 50 -4.43 -0.53 12.12
CA LYS A 50 -5.75 0.05 12.39
C LYS A 50 -6.86 -0.53 11.52
N CYS A 51 -6.65 -0.57 10.21
CA CYS A 51 -7.69 -0.99 9.26
C CYS A 51 -7.43 -2.34 8.60
N ARG A 52 -6.31 -3.01 8.94
CA ARG A 52 -5.91 -4.35 8.44
C ARG A 52 -5.79 -4.44 6.91
N LYS A 53 -5.75 -3.31 6.22
CA LYS A 53 -5.59 -3.25 4.76
C LYS A 53 -4.13 -3.38 4.39
N LYS A 54 -3.86 -4.18 3.37
CA LYS A 54 -2.53 -4.39 2.80
C LYS A 54 -2.33 -3.50 1.56
N TRP A 55 -1.11 -3.01 1.34
CA TRP A 55 -0.71 -2.35 0.10
C TRP A 55 0.75 -2.63 -0.20
N ALA A 56 1.12 -2.60 -1.48
CA ALA A 56 2.51 -2.63 -1.89
C ALA A 56 3.09 -1.22 -1.91
N ASN A 57 4.33 -1.09 -1.43
CA ASN A 57 5.20 0.05 -1.65
C ASN A 57 6.32 -0.32 -2.62
#